data_AF-A0A1F7Y0W7-F1
#
_entry.id   AF-A0A1F7Y0W7-F1
#
_cell.length_a   1.000
_cell.length_b   1.000
_cell.length_c   1.000
_cell.angle_alpha   90.00
_cell.angle_beta   90.00
_cell.angle_gamma   90.00
#
_symmetry.space_group_name_H-M   'P 1'
#
loop_
_entity.id
_entity.type
_entity.pdbx_description
1 polymer ?
#
loop_
_entity_poly.entity_id
_entity_poly.type
_entity_poly.pdbx_seq_one_letter_code
_entity_poly.pdbx_strand_id
1 'polypeptide(L)' 'MEKVKVGINGYGVIGKRIADAVALQDDMELVGVTARTPDYRLFSANKKGIRVFGNEFNCTLLL' A
#
# COMPACT_ATOMS: atom_id res chain seq x y z
N MET A 1 5.17 -18.94 -14.18
CA MET A 1 4.21 -19.14 -13.06
C MET A 1 3.48 -17.83 -12.84
N GLU A 2 2.19 -17.86 -12.51
CA GLU A 2 1.48 -16.65 -12.09
C GLU A 2 1.95 -16.24 -10.69
N LYS A 3 2.13 -14.94 -10.46
CA LYS A 3 2.52 -14.40 -9.16
C LYS A 3 1.35 -14.42 -8.19
N VAL A 4 1.64 -14.63 -6.90
CA VAL A 4 0.63 -14.53 -5.84
C VAL A 4 0.26 -13.05 -5.64
N LYS A 5 -1.02 -12.72 -5.83
CA LYS A 5 -1.56 -11.38 -5.65
C LYS A 5 -1.81 -11.11 -4.17
N VAL A 6 -1.10 -10.15 -3.60
CA VAL A 6 -1.16 -9.82 -2.18
C VAL A 6 -1.78 -8.45 -1.96
N GLY A 7 -2.79 -8.38 -1.11
CA GLY A 7 -3.35 -7.12 -0.59
C GLY A 7 -3.08 -6.99 0.90
N ILE A 8 -2.74 -5.78 1.36
CA ILE A 8 -2.45 -5.53 2.78
C ILE A 8 -3.54 -4.67 3.37
N ASN A 9 -4.30 -5.25 4.31
CA ASN A 9 -5.33 -4.53 5.04
C ASN A 9 -4.73 -3.77 6.24
N GLY A 10 -4.35 -2.51 6.04
CA GLY A 10 -3.78 -1.64 7.06
C GLY A 10 -2.32 -1.27 6.85
N TYR A 11 -2.06 -0.08 6.33
CA TYR A 11 -0.72 0.50 6.12
C TYR A 11 -0.13 1.15 7.38
N GLY A 12 -0.15 0.40 8.49
CA GLY A 12 0.45 0.79 9.77
C GLY A 12 1.97 0.54 9.83
N VAL A 13 2.52 0.46 11.05
CA VAL A 13 3.96 0.21 11.26
C VAL A 13 4.40 -1.12 10.66
N ILE A 14 3.61 -2.18 10.86
CA ILE A 14 3.89 -3.52 10.33
C ILE A 14 3.47 -3.62 8.86
N GLY A 15 2.28 -3.12 8.51
CA GLY A 15 1.76 -3.21 7.14
C GLY A 15 2.70 -2.62 6.08
N LYS A 16 3.33 -1.47 6.36
CA LYS A 16 4.31 -0.89 5.42
C LYS A 16 5.57 -1.74 5.24
N ARG A 17 6.00 -2.45 6.29
CA ARG A 17 7.16 -3.35 6.21
C ARG A 17 6.81 -4.61 5.43
N ILE A 18 5.59 -5.12 5.60
CA ILE A 18 5.09 -6.24 4.80
C ILE A 18 4.97 -5.82 3.32
N ALA A 19 4.51 -4.59 3.04
CA ALA A 19 4.42 -4.08 1.67
C ALA A 19 5.80 -4.08 0.99
N ASP A 20 6.82 -3.61 1.70
CA ASP A 20 8.20 -3.63 1.21
C ASP A 20 8.73 -5.07 1.05
N ALA A 21 8.42 -5.98 1.97
CA ALA A 21 8.83 -7.39 1.88
C ALA A 21 8.20 -8.12 0.69
N VAL A 22 6.90 -7.89 0.43
CA VAL A 22 6.19 -8.45 -0.73
C VAL A 22 6.79 -7.95 -2.04
N ALA A 23 7.18 -6.67 -2.10
CA ALA A 23 7.79 -6.09 -3.30
C ALA A 23 9.18 -6.68 -3.62
N LEU A 24 9.85 -7.30 -2.64
CA LEU A 24 11.14 -7.96 -2.81
C LEU A 24 11.04 -9.43 -3.23
N GLN A 25 9.85 -10.05 -3.15
CA GLN A 25 9.67 -11.43 -3.57
C GLN A 25 9.41 -11.51 -5.08
N ASP A 26 10.07 -12.44 -5.76
CA ASP A 26 9.95 -12.64 -7.20
C ASP A 26 8.63 -13.32 -7.59
N ASP A 27 8.08 -14.15 -6.70
CA ASP A 27 6.83 -14.89 -6.84
C ASP A 27 5.57 -14.14 -6.37
N MET A 28 5.69 -12.90 -5.87
CA MET A 28 4.56 -12.10 -5.38
C MET A 28 4.36 -10.78 -6.13
N GLU A 29 3.12 -10.29 -6.09
CA GLU A 29 2.72 -8.97 -6.60
C GLU A 29 1.87 -8.25 -5.56
N LEU A 30 2.32 -7.06 -5.11
CA LEU A 30 1.52 -6.20 -4.22
C LEU A 30 0.42 -5.50 -5.02
N VAL A 31 -0.82 -5.92 -4.83
CA VAL A 31 -1.99 -5.30 -5.49
C VAL A 31 -2.24 -3.89 -4.94
N GLY A 32 -2.09 -3.73 -3.63
CA GLY A 32 -2.17 -2.46 -2.93
C GLY A 32 -2.47 -2.61 -1.45
N VAL A 33 -2.73 -1.47 -0.81
CA VAL A 33 -2.87 -1.37 0.65
C VAL A 33 -4.11 -0.57 1.03
N THR A 34 -4.63 -0.79 2.23
CA THR A 34 -5.72 0.02 2.81
C THR A 34 -5.24 0.74 4.06
N ALA A 35 -5.93 1.81 4.47
CA ALA A 35 -5.86 2.33 5.82
C ALA A 35 -7.21 2.90 6.24
N ARG A 36 -7.49 2.88 7.55
CA ARG A 36 -8.74 3.41 8.11
C ARG A 36 -8.81 4.93 8.03
N THR A 37 -7.71 5.60 8.38
CA THR A 37 -7.62 7.06 8.42
C THR A 37 -6.55 7.52 7.44
N PRO A 38 -6.85 8.47 6.53
CA PRO A 38 -5.85 9.02 5.66
C PRO A 38 -4.86 9.86 6.47
N ASP A 39 -3.57 9.53 6.35
CA ASP A 39 -2.49 10.27 6.98
C ASP A 39 -1.22 10.25 6.11
N TYR A 40 -0.15 10.87 6.61
CA TYR A 40 1.14 11.01 5.92
C TYR A 40 1.74 9.67 5.45
N ARG A 41 1.38 8.55 6.07
CA ARG A 41 1.87 7.21 5.69
C ARG A 41 1.28 6.79 4.35
N LEU A 42 0.02 7.12 4.06
CA LEU A 42 -0.58 6.88 2.75
C LEU A 42 0.06 7.72 1.66
N PHE A 43 0.46 8.95 1.98
CA PHE A 43 1.25 9.77 1.06
C PHE A 43 2.60 9.12 0.71
N SER A 44 3.24 8.50 1.72
CA SER A 44 4.47 7.73 1.50
C SER A 44 4.24 6.49 0.65
N ALA A 45 3.10 5.81 0.80
CA ALA A 45 2.71 4.68 -0.06
C ALA A 45 2.50 5.14 -1.51
N ASN A 46 1.80 6.26 -1.72
CA ASN A 46 1.56 6.83 -3.05
C ASN A 46 2.87 7.25 -3.73
N LYS A 47 3.79 7.90 -3.00
CA LYS A 47 5.15 8.20 -3.50
C LYS A 47 5.94 6.96 -3.92
N LYS A 48 5.68 5.80 -3.32
CA LYS A 48 6.28 4.51 -3.71
C LYS A 48 5.55 3.84 -4.89
N GLY A 49 4.52 4.47 -5.46
CA GLY A 49 3.69 3.89 -6.52
C GLY A 49 2.74 2.79 -6.02
N ILE A 50 2.54 2.66 -4.71
CA ILE A 50 1.66 1.64 -4.13
C ILE A 50 0.22 2.13 -4.25
N ARG A 51 -0.63 1.33 -4.91
CA ARG A 51 -2.08 1.61 -4.96
C ARG A 51 -2.68 1.56 -3.56
N VAL A 52 -3.47 2.57 -3.23
CA VAL A 52 -4.13 2.67 -1.93
C VAL A 52 -5.64 2.64 -2.12
N PHE A 53 -6.34 1.87 -1.30
CA PHE A 53 -7.77 1.61 -1.36
C PHE A 53 -8.48 2.05 -0.07
N GLY A 54 -9.68 2.62 -0.18
CA GLY A 54 -10.45 3.18 0.95
C GLY A 54 -11.56 4.14 0.52
N ASN A 55 -12.43 4.54 1.47
CA ASN A 55 -13.71 5.21 1.18
C ASN A 55 -13.61 6.70 0.81
N GLU A 56 -12.53 7.41 1.14
CA GLU A 56 -12.32 8.82 0.76
C GLU A 56 -10.89 9.04 0.27
N PHE A 57 -10.68 8.82 -1.03
CA PHE A 57 -9.45 9.20 -1.71
C PHE A 57 -9.58 10.63 -2.26
N ASN A 58 -9.43 11.61 -1.38
CA ASN A 58 -9.13 12.99 -1.79
C ASN A 58 -7.83 13.46 -1.12
N CYS A 59 -6.79 12.65 -1.25
CA CYS A 59 -5.43 13.02 -0.84
C CYS A 59 -4.64 13.65 -2.00
N THR A 60 -5.34 14.39 -2.87
CA THR A 60 -4.75 15.21 -3.94
C THR A 60 -4.51 16.65 -3.45
N LEU A 61 -4.92 16.99 -2.23
CA LEU A 61 -4.92 18.36 -1.69
C LEU A 61 -3.79 18.67 -0.69
N LEU A 62 -2.75 17.84 -0.59
CA LEU A 62 -1.62 18.10 0.33
C LEU A 62 -0.26 18.35 -0.32
N LEU A 63 -0.13 18.32 -1.66
CA LEU A 63 0.93 18.97 -2.45
C LEU A 63 0.47 19.14 -3.91
#